data_AF-A0A6S6YPR2-F1
#
_entry.id   AF-A0A6S6YPR2-F1
#
_cell.length_a   1.000
_cell.length_b   1.000
_cell.length_c   1.000
_cell.angle_alpha   90.00
_cell.angle_beta   90.00
_cell.angle_gamma   90.00
#
_symmetry.space_group_name_H-M   'P 1'
#
loop_
_entity.id
_entity.type
_entity.pdbx_description
1 polymer ?
#
loop_
_entity_poly.entity_id
_entity_poly.type
_entity_poly.pdbx_seq_one_letter_code
_entity_poly.pdbx_strand_id
1 'polypeptide(L)'
;MKRITEYAGLLTEDSAVDLAESWALSHHKDLERSRNFAIQWHQETPTEERDQERLARDLSFFFEASSKDALYWRSVGDFTEEATGVWGMQALKALVCLNLTGLLVVIILFYANSAAVPVLGLLGAGIAFLVGVVLAIPALKLTAISRARASASAALHSHKAQTASTWEQLKAANNADPNVGRTERKVATRMALAMIVTAIIGCTTLIVTVWF
;
A
#
# COMPACT_ATOMS: atom_id res chain seq x y z
N MET A 1 -8.11 57.94 25.64
CA MET A 1 -8.18 57.88 24.15
C MET A 1 -7.14 56.88 23.64
N LYS A 2 -7.26 55.59 24.03
CA LYS A 2 -6.21 54.57 23.89
C LYS A 2 -6.74 53.17 23.50
N ARG A 3 -7.87 53.12 22.77
CA ARG A 3 -8.54 51.86 22.37
C ARG A 3 -8.91 51.74 20.89
N ILE A 4 -8.65 52.76 20.08
CA ILE A 4 -9.06 52.75 18.64
C ILE A 4 -7.91 52.34 17.72
N THR A 5 -6.65 52.50 18.14
CA THR A 5 -5.46 52.08 17.38
C THR A 5 -5.13 50.58 17.49
N GLU A 6 -5.77 49.85 18.40
CA GLU A 6 -5.52 48.40 18.60
C GLU A 6 -6.24 47.51 17.58
N TYR A 7 -7.25 48.04 16.87
CA TYR A 7 -8.07 47.27 15.91
C TYR A 7 -7.72 47.53 14.44
N ALA A 8 -6.81 48.47 14.15
CA ALA A 8 -6.45 48.86 12.78
C ALA A 8 -5.51 47.88 12.05
N GLY A 9 -5.04 46.83 12.73
CA GLY A 9 -4.16 45.79 12.18
C GLY A 9 -4.78 44.39 12.15
N LEU A 10 -6.06 44.26 12.51
CA LEU A 10 -6.73 42.95 12.57
C LEU A 10 -7.21 42.54 11.18
N LEU A 11 -6.65 41.44 10.69
CA LEU A 11 -7.07 40.84 9.43
C LEU A 11 -8.50 40.31 9.56
N THR A 12 -9.45 40.97 8.89
CA THR A 12 -10.83 40.46 8.74
C THR A 12 -10.82 39.20 7.89
N GLU A 13 -11.85 38.35 8.03
CA GLU A 13 -12.01 37.13 7.22
C GLU A 13 -11.94 37.39 5.71
N ASP A 14 -12.68 38.37 5.20
CA ASP A 14 -12.68 38.71 3.76
C ASP A 14 -11.28 39.12 3.28
N SER A 15 -10.59 39.99 4.05
CA SER A 15 -9.20 40.37 3.76
C SER A 15 -8.23 39.18 3.82
N ALA A 16 -8.48 38.19 4.68
CA ALA A 16 -7.68 36.97 4.76
C ALA A 16 -7.88 36.08 3.53
N VAL A 17 -9.12 35.98 3.05
CA VAL A 17 -9.46 35.26 1.81
C VAL A 17 -8.80 35.93 0.60
N ASP A 18 -8.93 37.25 0.45
CA ASP A 18 -8.31 38.00 -0.66
C ASP A 18 -6.77 37.85 -0.65
N LEU A 19 -6.15 37.88 0.53
CA LEU A 19 -4.71 37.64 0.68
C LEU A 19 -4.35 36.20 0.27
N ALA A 20 -5.13 35.20 0.67
CA ALA A 20 -4.86 33.81 0.32
C ALA A 20 -5.05 33.52 -1.16
N GLU A 21 -6.06 34.10 -1.81
CA GLU A 21 -6.27 33.97 -3.25
C GLU A 21 -5.15 34.65 -4.05
N SER A 22 -4.75 35.86 -3.67
CA SER A 22 -3.62 36.55 -4.30
C SER A 22 -2.28 35.83 -4.08
N TRP A 23 -2.05 35.28 -2.89
CA TRP A 23 -0.92 34.40 -2.61
C TRP A 23 -0.96 33.14 -3.49
N ALA A 24 -2.13 32.51 -3.64
CA ALA A 24 -2.28 31.31 -4.47
C ALA A 24 -1.97 31.59 -5.95
N LEU A 25 -2.46 32.71 -6.50
CA LEU A 25 -2.16 33.14 -7.87
C LEU A 25 -0.65 33.32 -8.09
N SER A 26 0.02 34.01 -7.16
CA SER A 26 1.47 34.29 -7.27
C SER A 26 2.35 33.04 -7.11
N HIS A 27 1.87 32.01 -6.42
CA HIS A 27 2.60 30.76 -6.17
C HIS A 27 2.10 29.58 -7.02
N HIS A 28 1.20 29.84 -7.98
CA HIS A 28 0.54 28.82 -8.80
C HIS A 28 -0.07 27.68 -7.97
N LYS A 29 -0.77 28.04 -6.90
CA LYS A 29 -1.50 27.12 -6.01
C LYS A 29 -3.00 27.16 -6.28
N ASP A 30 -3.70 26.18 -5.72
CA ASP A 30 -5.14 26.04 -5.86
C ASP A 30 -5.88 27.14 -5.06
N LEU A 31 -6.74 27.88 -5.75
CA LEU A 31 -7.49 29.01 -5.20
C LEU A 31 -8.49 28.56 -4.13
N GLU A 32 -9.28 27.52 -4.42
CA GLU A 32 -10.32 27.03 -3.53
C GLU A 32 -9.71 26.48 -2.24
N ARG A 33 -8.59 25.75 -2.35
CA ARG A 33 -7.86 25.25 -1.18
C ARG A 33 -7.30 26.38 -0.33
N SER A 34 -6.74 27.41 -0.96
CA SER A 34 -6.16 28.56 -0.24
C SER A 34 -7.24 29.39 0.46
N ARG A 35 -8.39 29.58 -0.18
CA ARG A 35 -9.58 30.21 0.42
C ARG A 35 -10.07 29.45 1.63
N ASN A 36 -10.30 28.14 1.50
CA ASN A 36 -10.78 27.30 2.60
C ASN A 36 -9.80 27.27 3.78
N PHE A 37 -8.49 27.25 3.48
CA PHE A 37 -7.45 27.37 4.50
C PHE A 37 -7.53 28.71 5.24
N ALA A 38 -7.68 29.83 4.52
CA ALA A 38 -7.75 31.16 5.11
C ALA A 38 -8.95 31.33 6.05
N ILE A 39 -10.11 30.79 5.66
CA ILE A 39 -11.32 30.77 6.49
C ILE A 39 -11.06 29.98 7.79
N GLN A 40 -10.50 28.77 7.67
CA GLN A 40 -10.16 27.95 8.85
C GLN A 40 -9.14 28.68 9.75
N TRP A 41 -8.06 29.20 9.15
CA TRP A 41 -7.01 29.91 9.86
C TRP A 41 -7.55 31.11 10.60
N HIS A 42 -8.44 31.90 9.98
CA HIS A 42 -9.06 33.06 10.62
C HIS A 42 -9.94 32.66 11.82
N GLN A 43 -10.65 31.53 11.73
CA GLN A 43 -11.49 31.02 12.82
C GLN A 43 -10.67 30.47 13.99
N GLU A 44 -9.55 29.78 13.71
CA GLU A 44 -8.74 29.08 14.71
C GLU A 44 -7.62 29.95 15.31
N THR A 45 -7.17 30.99 14.60
CA THR A 45 -6.08 31.87 15.06
C THR A 45 -6.61 32.92 16.04
N PRO A 46 -5.96 33.08 17.22
CA PRO A 46 -6.31 34.13 18.17
C PRO A 46 -6.29 35.51 17.51
N THR A 47 -7.25 36.37 17.86
CA THR A 47 -7.42 37.68 17.23
C THR A 47 -6.13 38.51 17.23
N GLU A 48 -5.38 38.51 18.34
CA GLU A 48 -4.10 39.23 18.51
C GLU A 48 -2.99 38.76 17.56
N GLU A 49 -3.13 37.58 16.99
CA GLU A 49 -2.15 36.91 16.15
C GLU A 49 -2.54 36.94 14.65
N ARG A 50 -3.65 37.59 14.30
CA ARG A 50 -4.16 37.66 12.92
C ARG A 50 -3.44 38.73 12.11
N ASP A 51 -2.24 38.38 11.65
CA ASP A 51 -1.43 39.22 10.78
C ASP A 51 -1.23 38.62 9.36
N GLN A 52 -0.93 39.48 8.39
CA GLN A 52 -0.78 39.09 6.98
C GLN A 52 0.46 38.20 6.73
N GLU A 53 1.58 38.51 7.38
CA GLU A 53 2.83 37.80 7.18
C GLU A 53 2.74 36.35 7.68
N ARG A 54 2.02 36.16 8.79
CA ARG A 54 1.75 34.88 9.39
C ARG A 54 0.79 34.05 8.56
N LEU A 55 -0.30 34.63 8.05
CA LEU A 55 -1.18 33.91 7.12
C LEU A 55 -0.41 33.43 5.87
N ALA A 56 0.40 34.29 5.25
CA ALA A 56 1.21 33.92 4.10
C ALA A 56 2.22 32.81 4.42
N ARG A 57 2.85 32.88 5.61
CA ARG A 57 3.77 31.86 6.11
C ARG A 57 3.05 30.52 6.34
N ASP A 58 1.91 30.54 7.02
CA ASP A 58 1.14 29.33 7.33
C ASP A 58 0.57 28.68 6.06
N LEU A 59 0.15 29.48 5.07
CA LEU A 59 -0.17 29.00 3.72
C LEU A 59 1.01 28.26 3.08
N SER A 60 2.20 28.87 3.08
CA SER A 60 3.39 28.24 2.51
C SER A 60 3.72 26.91 3.20
N PHE A 61 3.66 26.87 4.54
CA PHE A 61 3.90 25.66 5.32
C PHE A 61 2.85 24.59 5.05
N PHE A 62 1.58 24.96 4.95
CA PHE A 62 0.50 24.03 4.66
C PHE A 62 0.64 23.39 3.28
N PHE A 63 0.93 24.18 2.24
CA PHE A 63 1.12 23.65 0.89
C PHE A 63 2.39 22.80 0.78
N GLU A 64 3.45 23.13 1.51
CA GLU A 64 4.66 22.30 1.59
C GLU A 64 4.38 20.98 2.33
N ALA A 65 3.71 21.04 3.48
CA ALA A 65 3.35 19.86 4.28
C ALA A 65 2.44 18.92 3.48
N SER A 66 1.38 19.43 2.86
CA SER A 66 0.48 18.63 2.02
C SER A 66 1.21 17.97 0.84
N SER A 67 2.16 18.67 0.22
CA SER A 67 2.99 18.10 -0.84
C SER A 67 3.93 17.01 -0.33
N LYS A 68 4.58 17.21 0.83
CA LYS A 68 5.45 16.23 1.46
C LYS A 68 4.68 14.98 1.88
N ASP A 69 3.51 15.13 2.47
CA ASP A 69 2.66 14.02 2.88
C ASP A 69 2.14 13.22 1.67
N ALA A 70 1.75 13.93 0.61
CA ALA A 70 1.38 13.29 -0.65
C ALA A 70 2.52 12.45 -1.24
N LEU A 71 3.74 12.99 -1.24
CA LEU A 71 4.95 12.28 -1.69
C LEU A 71 5.28 11.11 -0.77
N TYR A 72 5.15 11.27 0.54
CA TYR A 72 5.31 10.19 1.50
C TYR A 72 4.36 9.03 1.19
N TRP A 73 3.06 9.29 1.06
CA TRP A 73 2.08 8.24 0.75
C TRP A 73 2.32 7.59 -0.61
N ARG A 74 2.76 8.36 -1.61
CA ARG A 74 3.19 7.81 -2.89
C ARG A 74 4.38 6.87 -2.73
N SER A 75 5.40 7.29 -1.98
CA SER A 75 6.57 6.46 -1.68
C SER A 75 6.21 5.20 -0.91
N VAL A 76 5.26 5.26 0.02
CA VAL A 76 4.73 4.07 0.72
C VAL A 76 4.07 3.11 -0.26
N GLY A 77 3.29 3.63 -1.22
CA GLY A 77 2.75 2.85 -2.34
C GLY A 77 3.86 2.15 -3.13
N ASP A 78 4.85 2.90 -3.58
CA ASP A 78 5.98 2.40 -4.40
C ASP A 78 6.81 1.36 -3.62
N PHE A 79 7.13 1.62 -2.34
CA PHE A 79 7.82 0.65 -1.48
C PHE A 79 6.99 -0.61 -1.24
N THR A 80 5.67 -0.49 -1.06
CA THR A 80 4.83 -1.69 -0.94
C THR A 80 4.82 -2.47 -2.25
N GLU A 81 4.85 -1.79 -3.39
CA GLU A 81 4.97 -2.42 -4.70
C GLU A 81 6.31 -3.13 -4.88
N GLU A 82 7.42 -2.51 -4.46
CA GLU A 82 8.76 -3.09 -4.60
C GLU A 82 9.03 -4.22 -3.60
N ALA A 83 8.68 -4.01 -2.32
CA ALA A 83 8.88 -4.99 -1.25
C ALA A 83 7.97 -6.22 -1.36
N THR A 84 6.84 -6.13 -2.07
CA THR A 84 5.91 -7.27 -2.25
C THR A 84 5.78 -7.77 -3.69
N GLY A 85 6.22 -7.01 -4.69
CA GLY A 85 5.62 -7.10 -6.03
C GLY A 85 6.34 -7.95 -7.06
N VAL A 86 7.65 -8.12 -7.01
CA VAL A 86 8.39 -8.85 -8.06
C VAL A 86 8.96 -10.16 -7.53
N TRP A 87 9.84 -10.12 -6.54
CA TRP A 87 10.51 -11.30 -6.02
C TRP A 87 9.56 -12.30 -5.36
N GLY A 88 8.65 -11.85 -4.50
CA GLY A 88 7.69 -12.73 -3.83
C GLY A 88 6.72 -13.40 -4.81
N MET A 89 6.24 -12.65 -5.81
CA MET A 89 5.36 -13.17 -6.85
C MET A 89 6.12 -14.14 -7.79
N GLN A 90 7.36 -13.83 -8.17
CA GLN A 90 8.20 -14.72 -8.97
C GLN A 90 8.55 -16.00 -8.23
N ALA A 91 8.91 -15.91 -6.94
CA ALA A 91 9.16 -17.08 -6.11
C ALA A 91 7.93 -17.99 -6.00
N LEU A 92 6.74 -17.39 -5.82
CA LEU A 92 5.51 -18.16 -5.77
C LEU A 92 5.21 -18.83 -7.11
N LYS A 93 5.39 -18.13 -8.24
CA LYS A 93 5.28 -18.70 -9.59
C LYS A 93 6.26 -19.84 -9.82
N ALA A 94 7.52 -19.68 -9.43
CA ALA A 94 8.53 -20.74 -9.51
C ALA A 94 8.12 -21.96 -8.70
N LEU A 95 7.54 -21.76 -7.52
CA LEU A 95 7.02 -22.84 -6.68
C LEU A 95 5.81 -23.55 -7.33
N VAL A 96 4.94 -22.83 -8.06
CA VAL A 96 3.91 -23.46 -8.89
C VAL A 96 4.53 -24.32 -9.98
N CYS A 97 5.49 -23.77 -10.72
CA CYS A 97 6.18 -24.49 -11.79
C CYS A 97 6.86 -25.76 -11.26
N LEU A 98 7.47 -25.70 -10.08
CA LEU A 98 8.09 -26.85 -9.43
C LEU A 98 7.07 -27.95 -9.13
N ASN A 99 5.93 -27.60 -8.52
CA ASN A 99 4.88 -28.57 -8.22
C ASN A 99 4.26 -29.18 -9.50
N LEU A 100 4.03 -28.38 -10.54
CA LEU A 100 3.56 -28.87 -11.83
C LEU A 100 4.56 -29.81 -12.50
N THR A 101 5.86 -29.51 -12.41
CA THR A 101 6.92 -30.36 -12.94
C THR A 101 6.96 -31.69 -12.21
N GLY A 102 6.89 -31.69 -10.87
CA GLY A 102 6.80 -32.91 -10.07
C GLY A 102 5.60 -33.77 -10.45
N LEU A 103 4.45 -33.14 -10.69
CA LEU A 103 3.24 -33.82 -11.11
C LEU A 103 3.37 -34.45 -12.51
N LEU A 104 4.00 -33.75 -13.46
CA LEU A 104 4.32 -34.29 -14.77
C LEU A 104 5.25 -35.51 -14.67
N VAL A 105 6.27 -35.44 -13.82
CA VAL A 105 7.18 -36.57 -13.57
C VAL A 105 6.43 -37.76 -13.01
N VAL A 106 5.53 -37.56 -12.04
CA VAL A 106 4.67 -38.64 -11.50
C VAL A 106 3.84 -39.28 -12.61
N ILE A 107 3.22 -38.48 -13.50
CA ILE A 107 2.42 -39.00 -14.62
C ILE A 107 3.28 -39.82 -15.58
N ILE A 108 4.45 -39.32 -15.98
CA ILE A 108 5.38 -40.02 -16.87
C ILE A 108 5.79 -41.35 -16.25
N LEU A 109 6.18 -41.35 -14.98
CA LEU A 109 6.56 -42.57 -14.26
C LEU A 109 5.40 -43.56 -14.15
N PHE A 110 4.17 -43.08 -13.95
CA PHE A 110 2.97 -43.91 -13.89
C PHE A 110 2.69 -44.61 -15.23
N TYR A 111 2.81 -43.90 -16.35
CA TYR A 111 2.62 -44.45 -17.70
C TYR A 111 3.78 -45.35 -18.15
N ALA A 112 5.00 -45.05 -17.73
CA ALA A 112 6.18 -45.86 -18.02
C ALA A 112 6.28 -47.13 -17.16
N ASN A 113 5.44 -47.25 -16.12
CA ASN A 113 5.57 -48.31 -15.13
C ASN A 113 5.15 -49.67 -15.69
N SER A 114 6.12 -50.52 -16.04
CA SER A 114 5.90 -51.89 -16.48
C SER A 114 5.95 -52.93 -15.34
N ALA A 115 6.52 -52.60 -14.18
CA ALA A 115 6.48 -53.35 -12.89
C ALA A 115 7.47 -52.82 -11.82
N ALA A 116 8.36 -51.87 -12.15
CA ALA A 116 9.54 -51.57 -11.34
C ALA A 116 9.35 -50.50 -10.24
N VAL A 117 8.31 -49.65 -10.33
CA VAL A 117 8.12 -48.53 -9.40
C VAL A 117 6.89 -48.76 -8.51
N PRO A 118 6.98 -48.64 -7.17
CA PRO A 118 5.83 -48.78 -6.28
C PRO A 118 4.73 -47.75 -6.58
N VAL A 119 3.57 -48.22 -7.03
CA VAL A 119 2.40 -47.38 -7.37
C VAL A 119 1.96 -46.49 -6.20
N LEU A 120 2.03 -47.02 -4.97
CA LEU A 120 1.66 -46.29 -3.76
C LEU A 120 2.54 -45.04 -3.54
N GLY A 121 3.83 -45.14 -3.83
CA GLY A 121 4.78 -44.03 -3.69
C GLY A 121 4.56 -42.95 -4.75
N LEU A 122 4.27 -43.35 -5.98
CA LEU A 122 3.88 -42.43 -7.06
C LEU A 122 2.59 -41.69 -6.75
N LEU A 123 1.57 -42.38 -6.21
CA LEU A 123 0.32 -41.76 -5.76
C LEU A 123 0.57 -40.78 -4.61
N GLY A 124 1.37 -41.13 -3.62
CA GLY A 124 1.72 -40.25 -2.50
C GLY A 124 2.43 -38.97 -2.96
N ALA A 125 3.41 -39.09 -3.85
CA ALA A 125 4.08 -37.94 -4.45
C ALA A 125 3.12 -37.08 -5.29
N GLY A 126 2.27 -37.72 -6.09
CA GLY A 126 1.26 -37.04 -6.92
C GLY A 126 0.28 -36.23 -6.08
N ILE A 127 -0.21 -36.79 -4.97
CA ILE A 127 -1.08 -36.08 -4.02
C ILE A 127 -0.35 -34.88 -3.42
N ALA A 128 0.92 -35.04 -3.00
CA ALA A 128 1.69 -33.94 -2.43
C ALA A 128 1.85 -32.78 -3.43
N PHE A 129 2.22 -33.06 -4.68
CA PHE A 129 2.32 -32.03 -5.72
C PHE A 129 0.96 -31.40 -6.08
N LEU A 130 -0.12 -32.19 -6.13
CA LEU A 130 -1.49 -31.69 -6.34
C LEU A 130 -1.89 -30.69 -5.26
N VAL A 131 -1.65 -31.01 -3.98
CA VAL A 131 -1.93 -30.09 -2.87
C VAL A 131 -1.14 -28.79 -3.04
N GLY A 132 0.14 -28.87 -3.43
CA GLY A 132 0.97 -27.70 -3.72
C GLY A 132 0.38 -26.82 -4.84
N VAL A 133 -0.11 -27.41 -5.93
CA VAL A 133 -0.78 -26.67 -7.03
C VAL A 133 -2.09 -26.04 -6.58
N VAL A 134 -2.91 -26.75 -5.81
CA VAL A 134 -4.19 -26.23 -5.30
C VAL A 134 -3.98 -25.04 -4.37
N LEU A 135 -2.95 -25.08 -3.52
CA LEU A 135 -2.59 -23.98 -2.62
C LEU A 135 -2.01 -22.75 -3.35
N ALA A 136 -1.47 -22.93 -4.55
CA ALA A 136 -0.92 -21.83 -5.35
C ALA A 136 -1.96 -20.79 -5.74
N ILE A 137 -3.16 -21.23 -6.12
CA ILE A 137 -4.23 -20.36 -6.61
C ILE A 137 -4.66 -19.34 -5.54
N PRO A 138 -5.04 -19.74 -4.31
CA PRO A 138 -5.40 -18.78 -3.27
C PRO A 138 -4.17 -17.95 -2.81
N ALA A 139 -2.96 -18.51 -2.80
CA ALA A 139 -1.76 -17.77 -2.44
C ALA A 139 -1.46 -16.63 -3.43
N LEU A 140 -1.52 -16.90 -4.74
CA LEU A 140 -1.37 -15.88 -5.79
C LEU A 140 -2.44 -14.79 -5.68
N LYS A 141 -3.71 -15.20 -5.49
CA LYS A 141 -4.83 -14.27 -5.37
C LYS A 141 -4.70 -13.37 -4.14
N LEU A 142 -4.38 -13.93 -2.98
CA LEU A 142 -4.23 -13.16 -1.74
C LEU A 142 -3.07 -12.17 -1.81
N THR A 143 -1.94 -12.56 -2.40
CA THR A 143 -0.81 -11.66 -2.65
C THR A 143 -1.21 -10.51 -3.58
N ALA A 144 -1.91 -10.81 -4.67
CA ALA A 144 -2.41 -9.79 -5.60
C ALA A 144 -3.41 -8.82 -4.94
N ILE A 145 -4.38 -9.35 -4.18
CA ILE A 145 -5.38 -8.56 -3.44
C ILE A 145 -4.71 -7.67 -2.40
N SER A 146 -3.76 -8.20 -1.62
CA SER A 146 -3.02 -7.42 -0.63
C SER A 146 -2.28 -6.24 -1.27
N ARG A 147 -1.61 -6.48 -2.40
CA ARG A 147 -0.90 -5.44 -3.15
C ARG A 147 -1.86 -4.39 -3.70
N ALA A 148 -2.96 -4.81 -4.31
CA ALA A 148 -3.99 -3.91 -4.83
C ALA A 148 -4.59 -3.04 -3.70
N ARG A 149 -4.86 -3.62 -2.52
CA ARG A 149 -5.37 -2.88 -1.36
C ARG A 149 -4.35 -1.89 -0.80
N ALA A 150 -3.09 -2.31 -0.65
CA ALA A 150 -2.04 -1.43 -0.13
C ALA A 150 -1.75 -0.25 -1.07
N SER A 151 -1.64 -0.51 -2.38
CA SER A 151 -1.44 0.52 -3.39
C SER A 151 -2.65 1.46 -3.51
N ALA A 152 -3.87 0.93 -3.53
CA ALA A 152 -5.08 1.76 -3.55
C ALA A 152 -5.21 2.62 -2.30
N SER A 153 -4.87 2.09 -1.12
CA SER A 153 -4.83 2.86 0.12
C SER A 153 -3.80 3.99 0.04
N ALA A 154 -2.57 3.68 -0.35
CA ALA A 154 -1.50 4.65 -0.50
C ALA A 154 -1.86 5.77 -1.52
N ALA A 155 -2.44 5.40 -2.66
CA ALA A 155 -2.92 6.34 -3.66
C ALA A 155 -4.07 7.23 -3.12
N LEU A 156 -5.02 6.64 -2.39
CA LEU A 156 -6.11 7.38 -1.75
C LEU A 156 -5.58 8.40 -0.73
N HIS A 157 -4.62 8.01 0.11
CA HIS A 157 -4.04 8.90 1.11
C HIS A 157 -3.17 9.98 0.48
N SER A 158 -2.42 9.64 -0.58
CA SER A 158 -1.68 10.62 -1.38
C SER A 158 -2.64 11.66 -1.98
N HIS A 159 -3.74 11.21 -2.60
CA HIS A 159 -4.77 12.09 -3.14
C HIS A 159 -5.41 12.95 -2.06
N LYS A 160 -5.82 12.37 -0.92
CA LYS A 160 -6.41 13.12 0.20
C LYS A 160 -5.47 14.19 0.74
N ALA A 161 -4.17 13.91 0.86
CA ALA A 161 -3.18 14.91 1.23
C ALA A 161 -3.06 16.02 0.17
N GLN A 162 -3.06 15.67 -1.12
CA GLN A 162 -3.01 16.64 -2.22
C GLN A 162 -4.24 17.53 -2.32
N THR A 163 -5.42 17.03 -1.95
CA THR A 163 -6.66 17.80 -2.02
C THR A 163 -7.06 18.43 -0.69
N ALA A 164 -6.32 18.19 0.40
CA ALA A 164 -6.62 18.76 1.69
C ALA A 164 -6.60 20.28 1.62
N SER A 165 -7.65 20.93 2.10
CA SER A 165 -7.76 22.39 2.16
C SER A 165 -7.69 22.94 3.60
N THR A 166 -7.63 22.05 4.59
CA THR A 166 -7.55 22.39 6.02
C THR A 166 -6.53 21.51 6.74
N TRP A 167 -6.01 21.99 7.88
CA TRP A 167 -5.08 21.20 8.72
C TRP A 167 -5.73 19.91 9.24
N GLU A 168 -7.02 19.96 9.56
CA GLU A 168 -7.78 18.79 10.02
C GLU A 168 -7.89 17.72 8.93
N GLN A 169 -8.19 18.13 7.70
CA GLN A 169 -8.24 17.21 6.55
C GLN A 169 -6.87 16.59 6.29
N LEU A 170 -5.79 17.38 6.37
CA LEU A 170 -4.43 16.88 6.18
C LEU A 170 -4.04 15.88 7.29
N LYS A 171 -4.36 16.19 8.55
CA LYS A 171 -4.16 15.27 9.68
C LYS A 171 -4.98 13.99 9.54
N ALA A 172 -6.23 14.10 9.10
CA ALA A 172 -7.09 12.94 8.83
C ALA A 172 -6.55 12.08 7.67
N ALA A 173 -5.94 12.69 6.65
CA ALA A 173 -5.27 11.98 5.57
C ALA A 173 -4.06 11.17 6.09
N ASN A 174 -3.34 11.66 7.11
CA ASN A 174 -2.18 10.99 7.69
C ASN A 174 -2.50 9.95 8.77
N ASN A 175 -3.68 9.97 9.38
CA ASN A 175 -4.11 8.99 10.38
C ASN A 175 -4.46 7.59 9.80
N ALA A 176 -3.91 7.24 8.65
CA ALA A 176 -4.16 5.96 8.00
C ALA A 176 -3.53 4.79 8.77
N ASP A 177 -4.14 3.61 8.69
CA ASP A 177 -3.50 2.38 9.16
C ASP A 177 -2.42 1.94 8.17
N PRO A 178 -1.13 1.92 8.53
CA PRO A 178 -0.07 1.41 7.65
C PRO A 178 -0.15 -0.11 7.43
N ASN A 179 -1.02 -0.83 8.15
CA ASN A 179 -1.15 -2.29 8.07
C ASN A 179 -2.20 -2.79 7.05
N VAL A 180 -2.68 -1.96 6.13
CA VAL A 180 -3.62 -2.41 5.08
C VAL A 180 -3.02 -3.59 4.31
N GLY A 181 -3.77 -4.70 4.23
CA GLY A 181 -3.34 -5.90 3.52
C GLY A 181 -2.44 -6.84 4.34
N ARG A 182 -2.14 -6.54 5.61
CA ARG A 182 -1.22 -7.34 6.46
C ARG A 182 -1.76 -8.75 6.72
N THR A 183 -3.06 -8.89 6.92
CA THR A 183 -3.69 -10.19 7.18
C THR A 183 -3.57 -11.09 5.95
N GLU A 184 -3.86 -10.55 4.77
CA GLU A 184 -3.75 -11.24 3.49
C GLU A 184 -2.31 -11.65 3.21
N ARG A 185 -1.32 -10.79 3.50
CA ARG A 185 0.11 -11.16 3.39
C ARG A 185 0.44 -12.32 4.30
N LYS A 186 0.05 -12.28 5.58
CA LYS A 186 0.33 -13.37 6.53
C LYS A 186 -0.27 -14.70 6.05
N VAL A 187 -1.50 -14.67 5.55
CA VAL A 187 -2.15 -15.88 5.02
C VAL A 187 -1.44 -16.38 3.76
N ALA A 188 -1.11 -15.49 2.82
CA ALA A 188 -0.37 -15.85 1.62
C ALA A 188 1.01 -16.44 1.94
N THR A 189 1.74 -15.89 2.91
CA THR A 189 3.04 -16.43 3.37
C THR A 189 2.88 -17.81 3.99
N ARG A 190 1.83 -18.05 4.79
CA ARG A 190 1.55 -19.39 5.36
C ARG A 190 1.23 -20.41 4.26
N MET A 191 0.46 -20.02 3.25
CA MET A 191 0.17 -20.88 2.10
C MET A 191 1.43 -21.19 1.29
N ALA A 192 2.29 -20.18 1.06
CA ALA A 192 3.58 -20.38 0.39
C ALA A 192 4.48 -21.36 1.17
N LEU A 193 4.50 -21.27 2.50
CA LEU A 193 5.25 -22.21 3.35
C LEU A 193 4.69 -23.63 3.24
N ALA A 194 3.37 -23.80 3.25
CA ALA A 194 2.73 -25.10 3.03
C ALA A 194 3.03 -25.68 1.64
N MET A 195 3.12 -24.84 0.60
CA MET A 195 3.53 -25.25 -0.74
C MET A 195 4.99 -25.72 -0.80
N ILE A 196 5.90 -25.08 -0.05
CA ILE A 196 7.29 -25.53 0.06
C ILE A 196 7.35 -26.91 0.74
N VAL A 197 6.62 -27.08 1.85
CA VAL A 197 6.58 -28.36 2.58
C VAL A 197 6.03 -29.48 1.69
N THR A 198 4.94 -29.24 0.98
CA THR A 198 4.35 -30.25 0.07
C THR A 198 5.25 -30.59 -1.10
N ALA A 199 5.97 -29.61 -1.65
CA ALA A 199 6.99 -29.85 -2.66
C ALA A 199 8.15 -30.71 -2.13
N ILE A 200 8.66 -30.42 -0.93
CA ILE A 200 9.72 -31.23 -0.28
C ILE A 200 9.24 -32.66 -0.06
N ILE A 201 8.01 -32.85 0.44
CA ILE A 201 7.42 -34.17 0.63
C ILE A 201 7.32 -34.91 -0.70
N GLY A 202 6.74 -34.27 -1.73
CA GLY A 202 6.60 -34.87 -3.07
C GLY A 202 7.94 -35.30 -3.67
N CYS A 203 8.96 -34.45 -3.58
CA CYS A 203 10.32 -34.78 -4.02
C CYS A 203 10.92 -35.93 -3.22
N THR A 204 10.81 -35.90 -1.89
CA THR A 204 11.35 -36.95 -1.02
C THR A 204 10.67 -38.29 -1.29
N THR A 205 9.35 -38.30 -1.42
CA THR A 205 8.58 -39.50 -1.76
C THR A 205 8.98 -40.04 -3.13
N LEU A 206 9.15 -39.19 -4.15
CA LEU A 206 9.65 -39.62 -5.47
C LEU A 206 11.03 -40.27 -5.36
N ILE A 207 11.97 -39.63 -4.66
CA ILE A 207 13.33 -40.15 -4.50
C ILE A 207 13.31 -41.51 -3.81
N VAL A 208 12.58 -41.64 -2.70
CA VAL A 208 12.45 -42.92 -1.99
C VAL A 208 11.83 -43.97 -2.91
N THR A 209 10.74 -43.65 -3.59
CA THR A 209 10.00 -44.61 -4.43
C THR A 209 10.80 -45.12 -5.63
N VAL A 210 11.70 -44.29 -6.19
CA VAL A 210 12.46 -44.64 -7.39
C VAL A 210 13.78 -45.33 -7.05
N TRP A 211 14.41 -45.00 -5.92
CA TRP A 211 15.79 -45.41 -5.61
C TRP A 211 15.91 -46.41 -4.46
N PHE A 212 14.87 -46.63 -3.66
CA PHE A 212 14.86 -47.53 -2.50
C PHE A 212 13.64 -48.46 -2.51
#